data_AF-A0A9E2H8A7-F1
#
_entry.id   AF-A0A9E2H8A7-F1
#
_cell.length_a   1.000
_cell.length_b   1.000
_cell.length_c   1.000
_cell.angle_alpha   90.00
_cell.angle_beta   90.00
_cell.angle_gamma   90.00
#
_symmetry.space_group_name_H-M   'P 1'
#
loop_
_entity.id
_entity.type
_entity.pdbx_description
1 polymer ?
#
loop_
_entity_poly.entity_id
_entity_poly.type
_entity_poly.pdbx_seq_one_letter_code
_entity_poly.pdbx_strand_id
1 'polypeptide(L)'
;PNREKVYTETELNSLIGDVEKVMAEDLMRADEELQVSKQQMAVLVGQSEYWEFSYLNYFLVPNTKRFLFELSYAVSATASIFENNMILIQKIGVSERSELKAIRDAILQHSLAAENENRGLVLTDKGRRFLRFLGFESPGSSSVT
;
A
#
# COMPACT_ATOMS: atom_id res chain seq x y z
N PRO A 1 30.29 1.89 -56.21
CA PRO A 1 29.01 2.50 -56.62
C PRO A 1 27.94 2.31 -55.52
N ASN A 2 27.87 3.28 -54.61
CA ASN A 2 26.88 3.30 -53.54
C ASN A 2 25.61 3.96 -54.10
N ARG A 3 24.56 3.18 -54.40
CA ARG A 3 23.26 3.73 -54.82
C ARG A 3 22.47 4.05 -53.57
N GLU A 4 22.40 5.32 -53.19
CA GLU A 4 21.40 5.79 -52.24
C GLU A 4 20.02 5.47 -52.80
N LYS A 5 19.27 4.60 -52.10
CA LYS A 5 17.85 4.40 -52.38
C LYS A 5 17.12 5.68 -51.96
N VAL A 6 16.68 6.45 -52.93
CA VAL A 6 15.78 7.58 -52.70
C VAL A 6 14.39 6.99 -52.53
N TYR A 7 13.90 6.99 -51.29
CA TYR A 7 12.53 6.58 -50.99
C TYR A 7 11.56 7.69 -51.40
N THR A 8 10.44 7.29 -51.97
CA THR A 8 9.30 8.20 -52.22
C THR A 8 8.66 8.60 -50.89
N GLU A 9 8.02 9.77 -50.86
CA GLU A 9 7.31 10.28 -49.67
C GLU A 9 6.25 9.28 -49.17
N THR A 10 5.63 8.53 -50.07
CA THR A 10 4.67 7.45 -49.76
C THR A 10 5.34 6.25 -49.07
N GLU A 11 6.54 5.85 -49.52
CA GLU A 11 7.30 4.76 -48.89
C GLU A 11 7.82 5.17 -47.50
N LEU A 12 8.25 6.43 -47.35
CA LEU A 12 8.64 7.01 -46.05
C LEU A 12 7.47 7.03 -45.06
N ASN A 13 6.29 7.49 -45.49
CA ASN A 13 5.10 7.51 -44.64
C ASN A 13 4.61 6.11 -44.26
N SER A 14 4.72 5.13 -45.17
CA SER A 14 4.44 3.73 -44.85
C SER A 14 5.41 3.19 -43.81
N LEU A 15 6.71 3.48 -43.95
CA LEU A 15 7.74 3.02 -43.02
C LEU A 15 7.56 3.63 -41.61
N ILE A 16 7.20 4.91 -41.54
CA ILE A 16 6.88 5.59 -40.28
C ILE A 16 5.68 4.93 -39.61
N GLY A 17 4.60 4.66 -40.36
CA GLY A 17 3.42 3.98 -39.84
C GLY A 17 3.70 2.57 -39.32
N ASP A 18 4.58 1.82 -40.00
CA ASP A 18 5.01 0.49 -39.55
C ASP A 18 5.82 0.57 -38.25
N VAL A 19 6.70 1.56 -38.12
CA VAL A 19 7.50 1.79 -36.89
C VAL A 19 6.59 2.19 -35.71
N GLU A 20 5.65 3.11 -35.93
CA GLU A 20 4.70 3.54 -34.89
C GLU A 20 3.84 2.37 -34.41
N LYS A 21 3.42 1.51 -35.32
CA LYS A 21 2.65 0.31 -35.00
C LYS A 21 3.45 -0.67 -34.14
N VAL A 22 4.69 -0.97 -34.52
CA VAL A 22 5.57 -1.86 -33.75
C VAL A 22 5.84 -1.28 -32.35
N MET A 23 6.10 0.03 -32.25
CA MET A 23 6.30 0.69 -30.96
C MET A 23 5.05 0.63 -30.07
N ALA A 24 3.85 0.81 -30.65
CA ALA A 24 2.60 0.70 -29.90
C ALA A 24 2.36 -0.73 -29.40
N GLU A 25 2.62 -1.74 -30.22
CA GLU A 25 2.50 -3.16 -29.85
C GLU A 25 3.50 -3.53 -28.73
N ASP A 26 4.75 -3.07 -28.82
CA ASP A 26 5.76 -3.29 -27.78
C ASP A 26 5.37 -2.59 -26.46
N LEU A 27 4.81 -1.37 -26.54
CA LEU A 27 4.35 -0.64 -25.36
C LEU A 27 3.18 -1.35 -24.67
N MET A 28 2.21 -1.86 -25.44
CA MET A 28 1.09 -2.63 -24.91
C MET A 28 1.58 -3.91 -24.24
N ARG A 29 2.50 -4.64 -24.88
CA ARG A 29 3.07 -5.87 -24.31
C ARG A 29 3.84 -5.60 -23.02
N ALA A 30 4.62 -4.53 -22.97
CA ALA A 30 5.36 -4.13 -21.78
C ALA A 30 4.42 -3.77 -20.62
N ASP A 31 3.29 -3.12 -20.89
CA ASP A 31 2.28 -2.84 -19.86
C ASP A 31 1.61 -4.13 -19.37
N GLU A 32 1.23 -5.04 -20.26
CA GLU A 32 0.68 -6.35 -19.87
C GLU A 32 1.65 -7.14 -18.97
N GLU A 33 2.93 -7.22 -19.35
CA GLU A 33 3.98 -7.88 -18.56
C GLU A 33 4.16 -7.22 -17.20
N LEU A 34 4.09 -5.89 -17.13
CA LEU A 34 4.16 -5.14 -15.89
C LEU A 34 2.97 -5.44 -14.99
N GLN A 35 1.75 -5.52 -15.52
CA GLN A 35 0.56 -5.87 -14.74
C GLN A 35 0.63 -7.29 -14.19
N VAL A 36 1.03 -8.27 -15.01
CA VAL A 36 1.23 -9.66 -14.58
C VAL A 36 2.28 -9.75 -13.48
N SER A 37 3.42 -9.07 -13.66
CA SER A 37 4.50 -9.03 -12.67
C SER A 37 4.04 -8.40 -11.34
N LYS A 38 3.33 -7.27 -11.39
CA LYS A 38 2.74 -6.63 -10.20
C LYS A 38 1.78 -7.57 -9.46
N GLN A 39 0.95 -8.30 -10.21
CA GLN A 39 -0.01 -9.23 -9.61
C GLN A 39 0.70 -10.42 -8.94
N GLN A 40 1.72 -10.99 -9.57
CA GLN A 40 2.52 -12.06 -8.98
C GLN A 40 3.27 -11.60 -7.73
N MET A 41 3.86 -10.40 -7.75
CA MET A 41 4.49 -9.81 -6.58
C MET A 41 3.50 -9.59 -5.44
N ALA A 42 2.29 -9.11 -5.74
CA ALA A 42 1.25 -8.91 -4.72
C ALA A 42 0.85 -10.23 -4.03
N VAL A 43 0.78 -11.34 -4.78
CA VAL A 43 0.51 -12.67 -4.21
C VAL A 43 1.64 -13.13 -3.30
N LEU A 44 2.90 -12.99 -3.72
CA LEU A 44 4.07 -13.36 -2.91
C LEU A 44 4.16 -12.55 -1.62
N VAL A 45 3.88 -11.24 -1.68
CA VAL A 45 3.80 -10.37 -0.50
C VAL A 45 2.66 -10.81 0.40
N GLY A 46 1.47 -11.11 -0.13
CA GLY A 46 0.35 -11.60 0.67
C GLY A 46 0.66 -12.93 1.39
N GLN A 47 1.37 -13.85 0.72
CA GLN A 47 1.78 -15.13 1.31
C GLN A 47 2.85 -14.94 2.40
N SER A 48 3.82 -14.05 2.19
CA SER A 48 4.84 -13.78 3.20
C SER A 48 4.27 -13.07 4.43
N GLU A 49 3.28 -12.20 4.24
CA GLU A 49 2.63 -11.45 5.31
C GLU A 49 1.60 -12.27 6.09
N TYR A 50 1.08 -13.38 5.57
CA TYR A 50 0.00 -14.15 6.20
C TYR A 50 0.32 -14.56 7.65
N TRP A 51 1.50 -15.13 7.88
CA TRP A 51 1.92 -15.57 9.21
C TRP A 51 2.18 -14.40 10.14
N GLU A 52 2.78 -13.33 9.63
CA GLU A 52 3.01 -12.10 10.39
C GLU A 52 1.68 -11.46 10.81
N PHE A 53 0.72 -11.35 9.89
CA PHE A 53 -0.60 -10.78 10.19
C PHE A 53 -1.41 -11.67 11.13
N SER A 54 -1.28 -12.99 11.03
CA SER A 54 -1.87 -13.92 12.00
C SER A 54 -1.30 -13.71 13.40
N TYR A 55 0.04 -13.58 13.50
CA TYR A 55 0.73 -13.24 14.75
C TYR A 55 0.27 -11.90 15.31
N LEU A 56 0.27 -10.84 14.50
CA LEU A 56 -0.16 -9.50 14.92
C LEU A 56 -1.64 -9.47 15.30
N ASN A 57 -2.50 -10.22 14.63
CA ASN A 57 -3.90 -10.34 15.00
C ASN A 57 -4.07 -11.01 16.38
N TYR A 58 -3.24 -11.99 16.72
CA TYR A 58 -3.29 -12.63 18.03
C TYR A 58 -2.79 -11.71 19.15
N PHE A 59 -1.68 -10.98 18.92
CA PHE A 59 -1.01 -10.19 19.96
C PHE A 59 -1.52 -8.76 20.11
N LEU A 60 -1.99 -8.11 19.03
CA LEU A 60 -2.50 -6.75 19.13
C LEU A 60 -3.83 -6.75 19.86
N VAL A 61 -3.92 -5.91 20.88
CA VAL A 61 -5.18 -5.71 21.60
C VAL A 61 -6.26 -5.16 20.66
N PRO A 62 -7.56 -5.47 20.89
CA PRO A 62 -8.64 -5.07 20.00
C PRO A 62 -8.65 -3.57 19.67
N ASN A 63 -8.29 -2.73 20.63
CA ASN A 63 -8.31 -1.29 20.47
C ASN A 63 -7.23 -0.78 19.54
N THR A 64 -6.07 -1.43 19.51
CA THR A 64 -5.03 -1.09 18.54
C THR A 64 -5.54 -1.31 17.11
N LYS A 65 -6.27 -2.41 16.87
CA LYS A 65 -6.88 -2.69 15.56
C LYS A 65 -7.94 -1.66 15.22
N ARG A 66 -8.77 -1.29 16.20
CA ARG A 66 -9.78 -0.23 16.05
C ARG A 66 -9.15 1.13 15.74
N PHE A 67 -8.09 1.50 16.45
CA PHE A 67 -7.35 2.72 16.20
C PHE A 67 -6.72 2.71 14.81
N LEU A 68 -6.10 1.61 14.38
CA LEU A 68 -5.58 1.49 13.01
C LEU A 68 -6.69 1.66 11.97
N PHE A 69 -7.88 1.09 12.22
CA PHE A 69 -9.05 1.28 11.36
C PHE A 69 -9.48 2.75 11.32
N GLU A 70 -9.58 3.43 12.45
CA GLU A 70 -9.90 4.87 12.49
C GLU A 70 -8.82 5.72 11.81
N LEU A 71 -7.55 5.36 12.01
CA LEU A 71 -6.41 5.98 11.34
C LEU A 71 -6.47 5.80 9.82
N SER A 72 -7.15 4.78 9.31
CA SER A 72 -7.36 4.61 7.86
C SER A 72 -8.25 5.68 7.23
N TYR A 73 -9.11 6.33 8.04
CA TYR A 73 -9.97 7.45 7.65
C TYR A 73 -9.36 8.82 7.97
N ALA A 74 -8.36 8.86 8.86
CA ALA A 74 -7.70 10.09 9.26
C ALA A 74 -6.45 10.35 8.41
N VAL A 75 -6.10 11.63 8.23
CA VAL A 75 -4.83 12.01 7.58
C VAL A 75 -3.66 11.68 8.51
N SER A 76 -3.80 11.97 9.80
CA SER A 76 -2.84 11.58 10.84
C SER A 76 -3.51 11.64 12.23
N ALA A 77 -2.89 11.00 13.22
CA ALA A 77 -3.29 11.09 14.62
C ALA A 77 -2.10 11.46 15.50
N THR A 78 -2.27 12.44 16.38
CA THR A 78 -1.24 12.77 17.38
C THR A 78 -1.14 11.69 18.44
N ALA A 79 -0.04 11.68 19.19
CA ALA A 79 0.11 10.79 20.35
C ALA A 79 -1.05 10.95 21.36
N SER A 80 -1.53 12.19 21.57
CA SER A 80 -2.68 12.45 22.44
C SER A 80 -3.98 11.82 21.93
N ILE A 81 -4.24 11.88 20.62
CA ILE A 81 -5.41 11.22 20.01
C ILE A 81 -5.31 9.71 20.17
N PHE A 82 -4.13 9.13 19.95
CA PHE A 82 -3.87 7.71 20.17
C PHE A 82 -4.13 7.29 21.62
N GLU A 83 -3.54 8.00 22.59
CA GLU A 83 -3.70 7.72 24.02
C GLU A 83 -5.16 7.81 24.46
N ASN A 84 -5.87 8.86 24.04
CA ASN A 84 -7.29 9.03 24.35
C ASN A 84 -8.14 7.86 23.80
N ASN A 85 -7.86 7.42 22.57
CA ASN A 85 -8.55 6.29 21.97
C ASN A 85 -8.30 4.98 22.75
N MET A 86 -7.07 4.74 23.20
CA MET A 86 -6.74 3.55 23.98
C MET A 86 -7.41 3.56 25.37
N ILE A 87 -7.41 4.72 26.05
CA ILE A 87 -7.97 4.86 27.40
C ILE A 87 -9.50 4.71 27.39
N LEU A 88 -10.18 5.38 26.44
CA LEU A 88 -11.64 5.39 26.37
C LEU A 88 -12.24 4.00 26.12
N ILE A 89 -11.52 3.14 25.39
CA ILE A 89 -12.07 1.86 24.93
C ILE A 89 -11.65 0.71 25.84
N GLN A 90 -10.50 0.76 26.53
CA GLN A 90 -9.99 -0.41 27.28
C GLN A 90 -10.11 -0.34 28.79
N LYS A 91 -10.50 0.80 29.38
CA LYS A 91 -10.29 1.02 30.84
C LYS A 91 -8.83 0.74 31.26
N ILE A 92 -7.86 0.79 30.34
CA ILE A 92 -6.43 0.87 30.67
C ILE A 92 -6.32 2.07 31.60
N GLY A 93 -5.82 1.83 32.80
CA GLY A 93 -5.75 2.87 33.82
C GLY A 93 -4.89 4.02 33.29
N VAL A 94 -5.23 5.26 33.64
CA VAL A 94 -4.39 6.43 33.31
C VAL A 94 -2.94 6.27 33.82
N SER A 95 -2.72 5.35 34.77
CA SER A 95 -1.44 4.92 35.32
C SER A 95 -0.59 4.00 34.42
N GLU A 96 -1.14 3.44 33.33
CA GLU A 96 -0.46 2.45 32.46
C GLU A 96 0.20 3.09 31.23
N ARG A 97 0.77 4.29 31.39
CA ARG A 97 1.45 5.02 30.30
C ARG A 97 2.56 4.21 29.61
N SER A 98 3.24 3.33 30.35
CA SER A 98 4.26 2.44 29.79
C SER A 98 3.67 1.43 28.80
N GLU A 99 2.46 0.95 29.05
CA GLU A 99 1.77 0.00 28.17
C GLU A 99 1.27 0.71 26.90
N LEU A 100 0.69 1.91 27.04
CA LEU A 100 0.31 2.74 25.89
C LEU A 100 1.49 3.02 24.97
N LYS A 101 2.65 3.34 25.56
CA LYS A 101 3.89 3.52 24.80
C LYS A 101 4.32 2.22 24.12
N ALA A 102 4.31 1.09 24.82
CA ALA A 102 4.68 -0.20 24.24
C ALA A 102 3.79 -0.59 23.05
N ILE A 103 2.48 -0.34 23.14
CA ILE A 103 1.54 -0.57 22.03
C ILE A 103 1.87 0.35 20.83
N ARG A 104 2.15 1.63 21.09
CA ARG A 104 2.55 2.60 20.06
C ARG A 104 3.86 2.18 19.39
N ASP A 105 4.86 1.79 20.18
CA ASP A 105 6.16 1.36 19.67
C ASP A 105 6.01 0.06 18.86
N ALA A 106 5.13 -0.86 19.26
CA ALA A 106 4.84 -2.08 18.52
C ALA A 106 4.23 -1.82 17.14
N ILE A 107 3.24 -0.92 17.03
CA ILE A 107 2.65 -0.59 15.71
C ILE A 107 3.65 0.11 14.78
N LEU A 108 4.60 0.87 15.33
CA LEU A 108 5.70 1.47 14.57
C LEU A 108 6.73 0.42 14.15
N GLN A 109 7.17 -0.43 15.07
CA GLN A 109 8.16 -1.48 14.84
C GLN A 109 7.70 -2.48 13.77
N HIS A 110 6.42 -2.85 13.78
CA HIS A 110 5.84 -3.74 12.77
C HIS A 110 5.43 -3.02 11.48
N SER A 111 5.75 -1.72 11.36
CA SER A 111 5.45 -0.89 10.19
C SER A 111 3.95 -0.86 9.85
N LEU A 112 3.06 -0.98 10.84
CA LEU A 112 1.61 -0.82 10.65
C LEU A 112 1.22 0.66 10.61
N ALA A 113 1.96 1.48 11.36
CA ALA A 113 1.92 2.93 11.31
C ALA A 113 3.34 3.49 11.16
N ALA A 114 3.44 4.74 10.72
CA ALA A 114 4.68 5.51 10.69
C ALA A 114 4.45 6.90 11.30
N GLU A 115 5.53 7.59 11.67
CA GLU A 115 5.45 9.00 12.06
C GLU A 115 5.68 9.89 10.83
N ASN A 116 4.85 10.93 10.67
CA ASN A 116 5.08 11.99 9.71
C ASN A 116 6.03 13.07 10.27
N GLU A 117 6.33 14.09 9.48
CA GLU A 117 7.22 15.21 9.85
C GLU A 117 6.79 15.93 11.14
N ASN A 118 5.49 15.93 11.45
CA ASN A 118 4.90 16.54 12.63
C ASN A 118 4.73 15.56 13.81
N ARG A 119 5.38 14.38 13.76
CA ARG A 119 5.25 13.29 14.74
C ARG A 119 3.81 12.75 14.89
N GLY A 120 2.96 13.00 13.91
CA GLY A 120 1.65 12.38 13.80
C GLY A 120 1.79 10.97 13.26
N LEU A 121 1.08 10.02 13.87
CA LEU A 121 0.94 8.67 13.36
C LEU A 121 0.14 8.70 12.06
N VAL A 122 0.62 7.99 11.05
CA VAL A 122 -0.03 7.79 9.75
C VAL A 122 -0.07 6.30 9.43
N LEU A 123 -1.14 5.85 8.78
CA LEU A 123 -1.27 4.45 8.38
C LEU A 123 -0.38 4.16 7.17
N THR A 124 0.41 3.08 7.24
CA THR A 124 1.26 2.63 6.12
C THR A 124 0.49 1.72 5.16
N ASP A 125 1.08 1.40 4.01
CA ASP A 125 0.51 0.41 3.08
C ASP A 125 0.39 -0.98 3.70
N LYS A 126 1.37 -1.37 4.53
CA LYS A 126 1.32 -2.63 5.29
C LYS A 126 0.20 -2.60 6.32
N GLY A 127 0.01 -1.48 7.01
CA GLY A 127 -1.14 -1.26 7.90
C GLY A 127 -2.48 -1.43 7.18
N ARG A 128 -2.61 -0.89 5.96
CA ARG A 128 -3.81 -1.07 5.12
C ARG A 128 -4.01 -2.53 4.71
N ARG A 129 -2.93 -3.25 4.34
CA ARG A 129 -3.01 -4.69 4.04
C ARG A 129 -3.41 -5.52 5.26
N PHE A 130 -2.86 -5.19 6.43
CA PHE A 130 -3.23 -5.82 7.70
C PHE A 130 -4.72 -5.59 8.02
N LEU A 131 -5.24 -4.38 7.87
CA LEU A 131 -6.67 -4.10 8.05
C LEU A 131 -7.55 -4.90 7.08
N ARG A 132 -7.16 -5.00 5.81
CA ARG A 132 -7.85 -5.86 4.83
C ARG A 132 -7.82 -7.33 5.24
N PHE A 133 -6.69 -7.82 5.74
CA PHE A 133 -6.58 -9.19 6.29
C PHE A 133 -7.54 -9.43 7.45
N LEU A 134 -7.79 -8.42 8.30
CA LEU A 134 -8.78 -8.49 9.38
C LEU A 134 -10.24 -8.39 8.92
N GLY A 135 -10.49 -8.15 7.62
CA GLY A 135 -11.84 -7.91 7.08
C GLY A 135 -12.33 -6.47 7.26
N PHE A 136 -11.46 -5.53 7.61
CA PHE A 136 -11.80 -4.12 7.57
C PHE A 136 -11.66 -3.58 6.14
N GLU A 137 -12.79 -3.42 5.46
CA GLU A 137 -12.81 -2.80 4.14
C GLU A 137 -12.74 -1.28 4.27
N SER A 138 -11.79 -0.68 3.54
CA SER A 138 -11.77 0.77 3.34
C SER A 138 -12.72 1.10 2.17
N PRO A 139 -13.59 2.11 2.28
CA PRO A 139 -14.58 2.46 1.24
C PRO A 139 -13.99 3.01 -0.07
N GLY A 140 -12.67 2.93 -0.28
CA GLY A 140 -12.01 3.27 -1.55
C GLY A 140 -11.41 2.06 -2.31
N SER A 141 -11.63 0.83 -1.86
CA SER A 141 -11.02 -0.36 -2.48
C SER A 141 -11.89 -1.07 -3.53
N SER A 142 -13.08 -0.54 -3.81
CA SER A 142 -13.98 -1.03 -4.85
C SER A 142 -13.96 -0.12 -6.08
N SER A 143 -12.88 -0.17 -6.88
CA SER A 143 -12.93 0.20 -8.30
C SER A 143 -11.70 -0.32 -9.05
N VAL A 144 -11.64 -1.63 -9.26
CA VAL A 144 -11.03 -2.20 -10.47
C VAL A 144 -11.88 -3.40 -10.87
N THR A 145 -12.94 -3.09 -11.61
CA THR A 145 -13.70 -4.01 -12.48
C THR A 145 -13.98 -3.27 -13.77
#